data_AF-A0AAV6YT54-F1
#
_entry.id   AF-A0AAV6YT54-F1
#
_cell.length_a   1.000
_cell.length_b   1.000
_cell.length_c   1.000
_cell.angle_alpha   90.00
_cell.angle_beta   90.00
_cell.angle_gamma   90.00
#
_symmetry.space_group_name_H-M   'P 1'
#
loop_
_entity.id
_entity.type
_entity.pdbx_description
1 polymer ?
#
loop_
_entity_poly.entity_id
_entity_poly.type
_entity_poly.pdbx_seq_one_letter_code
_entity_poly.pdbx_strand_id
1 'polypeptide(L)'
;MGSISCIAWKGDNLVLGDVDGNLNFWDLKARVSRGIPTRRNGVWKIRFAPGKGNQKLIVLYNDGAEVWDTKEHQMVSSIRTGRNMNYRVLDVDWCSSDKVILACDDGCIRVLEMSMKPACFRMDEQELLDPVWCPYLLLPRASLVLKAFLLHQPWGEKHSLDISSVDYPEHEDLKSLIQQQINALTNDIKDLILDPEFNLLQRCLLVAR
;
A
#
# COMPACT_ATOMS: atom_id res chain seq x y z
N MET A 1 -7.69 -1.71 -37.77
CA MET A 1 -6.56 -1.96 -36.87
C MET A 1 -5.54 -0.89 -37.21
N GLY A 2 -5.18 -0.08 -36.22
CA GLY A 2 -4.23 1.01 -36.40
C GLY A 2 -2.81 0.48 -36.62
N SER A 3 -1.84 1.38 -36.75
CA SER A 3 -0.42 0.99 -36.73
C SER A 3 -0.10 0.27 -35.43
N ILE A 4 0.57 -0.88 -35.52
CA ILE A 4 0.98 -1.66 -34.35
C ILE A 4 2.09 -0.89 -33.64
N SER A 5 1.84 -0.55 -32.37
CA SER A 5 2.79 0.19 -31.54
C SER A 5 3.65 -0.73 -30.68
N CYS A 6 3.11 -1.89 -30.28
CA CYS A 6 3.80 -2.82 -29.40
C CYS A 6 3.31 -4.26 -29.56
N ILE A 7 4.15 -5.20 -29.13
CA ILE A 7 3.92 -6.64 -29.20
C ILE A 7 4.47 -7.30 -27.94
N ALA A 8 3.76 -8.33 -27.45
CA ALA A 8 4.22 -9.18 -26.38
C ALA A 8 3.84 -10.64 -26.67
N TRP A 9 4.66 -11.58 -26.22
CA TRP A 9 4.48 -13.00 -26.49
C TRP A 9 4.71 -13.85 -25.24
N LYS A 10 3.87 -14.87 -25.02
CA LYS A 10 4.06 -15.88 -23.98
C LYS A 10 3.39 -17.21 -24.34
N GLY A 11 4.19 -18.27 -24.48
CA GLY A 11 3.68 -19.59 -24.87
C GLY A 11 3.09 -19.53 -26.29
N ASP A 12 1.82 -19.94 -26.45
CA ASP A 12 1.12 -19.85 -27.74
C ASP A 12 0.36 -18.53 -27.93
N ASN A 13 0.39 -17.61 -26.96
CA ASN A 13 -0.37 -16.35 -27.00
C ASN A 13 0.51 -15.17 -27.39
N LEU A 14 0.22 -14.57 -28.55
CA LEU A 14 0.80 -13.30 -29.00
C LEU A 14 -0.23 -12.18 -28.83
N VAL A 15 0.18 -11.03 -28.29
CA VAL A 15 -0.71 -9.88 -28.10
C VAL A 15 -0.10 -8.66 -28.76
N LEU A 16 -0.90 -8.00 -29.58
CA LEU A 16 -0.54 -6.79 -30.32
C LEU A 16 -1.35 -5.62 -29.77
N GLY A 17 -0.70 -4.49 -29.53
CA GLY A 17 -1.36 -3.22 -29.24
C GLY A 17 -1.17 -2.27 -30.42
N ASP A 18 -2.22 -1.51 -30.74
CA ASP A 18 -2.15 -0.48 -31.77
C ASP A 18 -2.30 0.95 -31.21
N VAL A 19 -2.00 1.93 -32.06
CA VAL A 19 -2.11 3.36 -31.76
C VAL A 19 -3.55 3.84 -31.52
N ASP A 20 -4.55 3.05 -31.94
CA ASP A 20 -5.97 3.35 -31.76
C ASP A 20 -6.54 2.75 -30.45
N GLY A 21 -5.70 2.05 -29.67
CA GLY A 21 -6.10 1.44 -28.40
C GLY A 21 -6.73 0.06 -28.54
N ASN A 22 -6.64 -0.60 -29.69
CA ASN A 22 -7.11 -1.98 -29.85
C ASN A 22 -6.03 -2.98 -29.42
N LEU A 23 -6.47 -4.06 -28.80
CA LEU A 23 -5.65 -5.23 -28.51
C LEU A 23 -6.03 -6.37 -29.44
N ASN A 24 -5.07 -7.05 -30.05
CA ASN A 24 -5.33 -8.25 -30.83
C ASN A 24 -4.60 -9.43 -30.21
N PHE A 25 -5.38 -10.40 -29.75
CA PHE A 25 -4.91 -11.64 -29.14
C PHE A 25 -4.84 -12.71 -30.22
N TRP A 26 -3.67 -13.28 -30.44
CA TRP A 26 -3.44 -14.32 -31.41
C TRP A 26 -2.98 -15.59 -30.72
N ASP A 27 -3.80 -16.63 -30.84
CA ASP A 27 -3.42 -18.00 -30.49
C ASP A 27 -2.68 -18.61 -31.68
N LEU A 28 -1.37 -18.85 -31.52
CA LEU A 28 -0.49 -19.41 -32.53
C LEU A 28 -0.78 -20.89 -32.82
N LYS A 29 -1.28 -21.62 -31.82
CA LYS A 29 -1.59 -23.05 -31.93
C LYS A 29 -2.91 -23.23 -32.66
N ALA A 30 -3.94 -22.49 -32.27
CA ALA A 30 -5.24 -22.50 -32.94
C ALA A 30 -5.24 -21.72 -34.26
N ARG A 31 -4.25 -20.84 -34.47
CA ARG A 31 -4.13 -19.91 -35.61
C ARG A 31 -5.34 -18.97 -35.72
N VAL A 32 -5.85 -18.53 -34.57
CA VAL A 32 -7.02 -17.64 -34.49
C VAL A 32 -6.63 -16.33 -33.81
N SER A 33 -7.04 -15.22 -34.42
CA SER A 33 -6.86 -13.88 -33.85
C SER A 33 -8.19 -13.26 -33.41
N ARG A 34 -8.19 -12.57 -32.28
CA ARG A 34 -9.33 -11.84 -31.73
C ARG A 34 -8.91 -10.40 -31.40
N GLY A 35 -9.44 -9.46 -32.18
CA GLY A 35 -9.31 -8.02 -31.92
C GLY A 35 -10.36 -7.55 -30.90
N ILE A 36 -9.92 -6.82 -29.88
CA ILE A 36 -10.75 -6.25 -28.82
C ILE A 36 -10.49 -4.74 -28.75
N PRO A 37 -11.50 -3.90 -29.05
CA PRO A 37 -11.39 -2.46 -28.84
C PRO A 37 -11.52 -2.14 -27.36
N THR A 38 -10.45 -1.64 -26.75
CA THR A 38 -10.42 -1.35 -25.30
C THR A 38 -11.16 -0.05 -24.95
N ARG A 39 -11.49 0.77 -25.96
CA ARG A 39 -12.04 2.13 -25.80
C ARG A 39 -11.12 3.06 -25.00
N ARG A 40 -9.83 2.72 -24.92
CA ARG A 40 -8.75 3.56 -24.41
C ARG A 40 -8.06 4.29 -25.56
N ASN A 41 -7.12 5.15 -25.20
CA ASN A 41 -6.19 5.74 -26.14
C ASN A 41 -5.13 4.71 -26.59
N GLY A 42 -4.22 5.12 -27.47
CA GLY A 42 -3.16 4.26 -28.00
C GLY A 42 -2.38 3.48 -26.94
N VAL A 43 -2.07 2.22 -27.29
CA VAL A 43 -1.28 1.31 -26.46
C VAL A 43 0.20 1.61 -26.62
N TRP A 44 0.94 1.70 -25.54
CA TRP A 44 2.39 1.99 -25.57
C TRP A 44 3.25 0.79 -25.21
N LYS A 45 2.79 -0.02 -24.25
CA LYS A 45 3.56 -1.15 -23.74
C LYS A 45 2.65 -2.29 -23.31
N ILE A 46 3.09 -3.51 -23.60
CA ILE A 46 2.44 -4.75 -23.15
C ILE A 46 3.51 -5.62 -22.51
N ARG A 47 3.23 -6.15 -21.32
CA ARG A 47 4.13 -7.09 -20.61
C ARG A 47 3.34 -8.21 -19.97
N PHE A 48 3.69 -9.45 -20.29
CA PHE A 48 3.16 -10.62 -19.59
C PHE A 48 3.70 -10.72 -18.17
N ALA A 49 2.86 -11.14 -17.25
CA ALA A 49 3.26 -11.45 -15.87
C ALA A 49 4.27 -12.61 -15.84
N PRO A 50 5.18 -12.64 -14.87
CA PRO A 50 6.09 -13.76 -14.69
C PRO A 50 5.36 -15.02 -14.17
N GLY A 51 5.99 -16.17 -14.35
CA GLY A 51 5.49 -17.47 -13.85
C GLY A 51 4.91 -18.38 -14.95
N LYS A 52 5.16 -19.69 -14.81
CA LYS A 52 4.67 -20.71 -15.73
C LYS A 52 3.14 -20.82 -15.62
N GLY A 53 2.43 -20.71 -16.73
CA GLY A 53 0.96 -20.79 -16.77
C GLY A 53 0.21 -19.51 -16.36
N ASN A 54 0.91 -18.49 -15.86
CA ASN A 54 0.32 -17.17 -15.62
C ASN A 54 0.09 -16.47 -16.97
N GLN A 55 -1.16 -16.33 -17.38
CA GLN A 55 -1.54 -15.73 -18.66
C GLN A 55 -2.10 -14.31 -18.47
N LYS A 56 -1.72 -13.65 -17.37
CA LYS A 56 -2.00 -12.23 -17.17
C LYS A 56 -0.97 -11.37 -17.89
N LEU A 57 -1.40 -10.18 -18.31
CA LEU A 57 -0.52 -9.15 -18.84
C LEU A 57 -0.95 -7.77 -18.36
N ILE A 58 -0.01 -6.83 -18.37
CA ILE A 58 -0.27 -5.41 -18.12
C ILE A 58 -0.14 -4.65 -19.44
N VAL A 59 -1.07 -3.75 -19.68
CA VAL A 59 -1.15 -2.87 -20.85
C VAL A 59 -1.05 -1.43 -20.36
N LEU A 60 -0.11 -0.67 -20.91
CA LEU A 60 0.02 0.77 -20.68
C LEU A 60 -0.59 1.54 -21.85
N TYR A 61 -1.45 2.49 -21.51
CA TYR A 61 -2.08 3.44 -22.42
C TYR A 61 -1.64 4.87 -22.07
N ASN A 62 -1.94 5.83 -22.94
CA ASN A 62 -1.69 7.26 -22.67
C ASN A 62 -2.31 7.79 -21.37
N ASP A 63 -3.43 7.21 -20.93
CA ASP A 63 -4.22 7.71 -19.81
C ASP A 63 -4.27 6.75 -18.61
N GLY A 64 -3.43 5.71 -18.58
CA GLY A 64 -3.33 4.78 -17.46
C GLY A 64 -2.95 3.37 -17.89
N ALA A 65 -3.22 2.37 -17.04
CA ALA A 65 -2.83 0.98 -17.29
C ALA A 65 -3.96 0.00 -16.96
N GLU A 66 -3.94 -1.19 -17.55
CA GLU A 66 -4.90 -2.25 -17.29
C GLU A 66 -4.19 -3.59 -17.17
N VAL A 67 -4.68 -4.45 -16.26
CA VAL A 67 -4.30 -5.87 -16.23
C VAL A 67 -5.37 -6.66 -16.97
N TRP A 68 -4.93 -7.52 -17.87
CA TRP A 68 -5.78 -8.38 -18.69
C TRP A 68 -5.49 -9.86 -18.42
N ASP A 69 -6.49 -10.70 -18.65
CA ASP A 69 -6.35 -12.15 -18.74
C ASP A 69 -6.44 -12.60 -20.20
N THR A 70 -5.41 -13.25 -20.72
CA THR A 70 -5.43 -13.73 -22.10
C THR A 70 -6.19 -15.05 -22.28
N LYS A 71 -6.51 -15.79 -21.21
CA LYS A 71 -7.38 -16.97 -21.32
C LYS A 71 -8.83 -16.55 -21.58
N GLU A 72 -9.33 -15.67 -20.73
CA GLU A 72 -10.71 -15.16 -20.79
C GLU A 72 -10.86 -13.96 -21.75
N HIS A 73 -9.74 -13.40 -22.23
CA HIS A 73 -9.71 -12.23 -23.12
C HIS A 73 -10.45 -11.02 -22.53
N GLN A 74 -10.28 -10.78 -21.23
CA GLN A 74 -10.99 -9.73 -20.50
C GLN A 74 -10.05 -8.88 -19.64
N MET A 75 -10.44 -7.63 -19.46
CA MET A 75 -9.82 -6.72 -18.50
C MET A 75 -10.20 -7.15 -17.08
N VAL A 76 -9.17 -7.32 -16.23
CA VAL A 76 -9.30 -7.73 -14.82
C VAL A 76 -9.41 -6.51 -13.93
N SER A 77 -8.56 -5.51 -14.19
CA SER A 77 -8.49 -4.28 -13.41
C SER A 77 -7.92 -3.15 -14.27
N SER A 78 -8.25 -1.92 -13.88
CA SER A 78 -7.82 -0.73 -14.59
C SER A 78 -7.43 0.38 -13.62
N ILE A 79 -6.47 1.19 -14.03
CA ILE A 79 -6.10 2.42 -13.37
C ILE A 79 -6.07 3.54 -14.41
N ARG A 80 -6.61 4.71 -14.05
CA ARG A 80 -6.73 5.85 -14.98
C ARG A 80 -6.23 7.12 -14.32
N THR A 81 -5.32 7.81 -14.99
CA THR A 81 -4.86 9.15 -14.59
C THR A 81 -6.02 10.13 -14.75
N GLY A 82 -6.35 10.90 -13.71
CA GLY A 82 -7.53 11.77 -13.68
C GLY A 82 -8.11 11.95 -12.28
N ARG A 83 -9.44 11.97 -12.14
CA ARG A 83 -10.17 12.40 -10.93
C ARG A 83 -9.68 11.82 -9.59
N ASN A 84 -9.08 10.63 -9.58
CA ASN A 84 -8.63 9.95 -8.37
C ASN A 84 -7.10 9.83 -8.25
N MET A 85 -6.33 10.32 -9.23
CA MET A 85 -4.88 10.19 -9.29
C MET A 85 -4.23 11.46 -9.83
N ASN A 86 -3.36 12.04 -9.02
CA ASN A 86 -2.66 13.28 -9.34
C ASN A 86 -1.33 13.06 -10.09
N TYR A 87 -1.09 11.85 -10.62
CA TYR A 87 0.15 11.48 -11.32
C TYR A 87 -0.14 10.70 -12.61
N ARG A 88 0.75 10.83 -13.60
CA ARG A 88 0.74 10.07 -14.85
C ARG A 88 1.62 8.84 -14.73
N VAL A 89 1.16 7.72 -15.29
CA VAL A 89 1.97 6.51 -15.44
C VAL A 89 2.87 6.67 -16.66
N LEU A 90 4.18 6.61 -16.45
CA LEU A 90 5.21 6.72 -17.48
C LEU A 90 5.66 5.36 -18.00
N ASP A 91 5.77 4.37 -17.11
CA ASP A 91 6.12 3.01 -17.48
C ASP A 91 5.49 1.97 -16.54
N VAL A 92 5.40 0.74 -17.02
CA VAL A 92 4.86 -0.41 -16.28
C VAL A 92 5.77 -1.64 -16.37
N ASP A 93 5.81 -2.40 -15.28
CA ASP A 93 6.39 -3.74 -15.26
C ASP A 93 5.75 -4.62 -14.16
N TRP A 94 6.22 -5.86 -14.02
CA TRP A 94 5.80 -6.78 -12.97
C TRP A 94 6.86 -6.88 -11.87
N CYS A 95 6.42 -6.77 -10.61
CA CYS A 95 7.28 -7.03 -9.45
C CYS A 95 7.35 -8.53 -9.15
N SER A 96 6.21 -9.22 -9.28
CA SER A 96 6.00 -10.64 -8.99
C SER A 96 4.86 -11.17 -9.86
N SER A 97 4.43 -12.42 -9.66
CA SER A 97 3.31 -13.01 -10.41
C SER A 97 1.96 -12.33 -10.19
N ASP A 98 1.82 -11.58 -9.10
CA ASP A 98 0.58 -11.00 -8.57
C ASP A 98 0.66 -9.49 -8.30
N LYS A 99 1.83 -8.87 -8.50
CA LYS A 99 2.06 -7.44 -8.26
C LYS A 99 2.66 -6.75 -9.47
N VAL A 100 2.16 -5.55 -9.73
CA VAL A 100 2.58 -4.68 -10.82
C VAL A 100 3.33 -3.47 -10.27
N ILE A 101 4.24 -2.93 -11.06
CA ILE A 101 5.02 -1.73 -10.76
C ILE A 101 4.62 -0.65 -11.76
N LEU A 102 4.33 0.55 -11.25
CA LEU A 102 4.12 1.75 -12.04
C LEU A 102 5.25 2.75 -11.74
N ALA A 103 5.95 3.19 -12.78
CA ALA A 103 6.82 4.36 -12.72
C ALA A 103 5.99 5.60 -13.07
N CYS A 104 6.01 6.61 -12.20
CA CYS A 104 5.13 7.78 -12.30
C CYS A 104 5.91 9.08 -12.47
N ASP A 105 5.26 10.11 -13.02
CA ASP A 105 5.88 11.42 -13.29
C ASP A 105 6.15 12.29 -12.06
N ASP A 106 5.60 11.92 -10.91
CA ASP A 106 5.88 12.53 -9.61
C ASP A 106 7.15 11.98 -8.95
N GLY A 107 7.94 11.19 -9.68
CA GLY A 107 9.20 10.61 -9.21
C GLY A 107 9.03 9.36 -8.34
N CYS A 108 7.80 8.90 -8.13
CA CYS A 108 7.52 7.72 -7.31
C CYS A 108 7.42 6.44 -8.17
N ILE A 109 7.92 5.34 -7.60
CA ILE A 109 7.63 3.98 -8.06
C ILE A 109 6.55 3.40 -7.14
N ARG A 110 5.47 2.89 -7.72
CA ARG A 110 4.35 2.33 -6.97
C ARG A 110 4.22 0.85 -7.25
N VAL A 111 4.21 0.05 -6.19
CA VAL A 111 3.90 -1.38 -6.27
C VAL A 111 2.42 -1.53 -5.96
N LEU A 112 1.67 -2.12 -6.90
CA LEU A 112 0.24 -2.37 -6.76
C LEU A 112 -0.01 -3.88 -6.83
N GLU A 113 -1.09 -4.33 -6.22
CA GLU A 113 -1.64 -5.65 -6.50
C GLU A 113 -2.25 -5.69 -7.91
N MET A 114 -2.53 -6.89 -8.42
CA MET A 114 -3.31 -7.09 -9.64
C MET A 114 -4.67 -6.39 -9.65
N SER A 115 -5.23 -6.04 -8.48
CA SER A 115 -6.46 -5.26 -8.34
C SER A 115 -6.28 -3.76 -8.65
N MET A 116 -5.06 -3.33 -9.02
CA MET A 116 -4.65 -1.92 -9.16
C MET A 116 -4.80 -1.10 -7.86
N LYS A 117 -4.73 -1.78 -6.71
CA LYS A 117 -4.67 -1.15 -5.39
C LYS A 117 -3.22 -1.11 -4.89
N PRO A 118 -2.80 -0.07 -4.15
CA PRO A 118 -1.48 -0.03 -3.53
C PRO A 118 -1.18 -1.31 -2.75
N ALA A 119 -0.02 -1.92 -3.00
CA ALA A 119 0.47 -3.07 -2.25
C ALA A 119 1.24 -2.63 -0.99
N CYS A 120 1.45 -1.33 -0.82
CA CYS A 120 1.98 -0.71 0.39
C CYS A 120 0.96 0.28 0.94
N PHE A 121 0.75 0.21 2.25
CA PHE A 121 -0.03 1.18 3.02
C PHE A 121 0.92 1.85 3.99
N ARG A 122 0.61 3.09 4.36
CA ARG A 122 1.32 3.69 5.49
C ARG A 122 0.87 2.99 6.77
N MET A 123 1.79 2.70 7.69
CA MET A 123 1.46 1.97 8.92
C MET A 123 0.47 2.73 9.82
N ASP A 124 0.43 4.06 9.74
CA ASP A 124 -0.53 4.92 10.45
C ASP A 124 -1.97 4.84 9.87
N GLU A 125 -2.13 4.31 8.65
CA GLU A 125 -3.43 4.09 8.01
C GLU A 125 -3.95 2.66 8.18
N GLN A 126 -3.18 1.78 8.83
CA GLN A 126 -3.56 0.40 9.06
C GLN A 126 -4.45 0.27 10.30
N GLU A 127 -5.73 -0.05 10.13
CA GLU A 127 -6.56 -0.59 11.21
C GLU A 127 -6.03 -1.98 11.57
N LEU A 128 -5.10 -2.03 12.52
CA LEU A 128 -4.60 -3.28 13.06
C LEU A 128 -5.75 -3.97 13.82
N LEU A 129 -5.97 -5.26 13.54
CA LEU A 129 -6.97 -6.07 14.26
C LEU A 129 -6.68 -6.09 15.77
N ASP A 130 -5.39 -6.13 16.12
CA ASP A 130 -4.91 -6.10 17.49
C ASP A 130 -4.07 -4.83 17.73
N PRO A 131 -4.25 -4.14 18.86
CA PRO A 131 -3.45 -2.98 19.20
C PRO A 131 -2.00 -3.41 19.43
N VAL A 132 -1.06 -2.79 18.70
CA VAL A 132 0.38 -3.05 18.82
C VAL A 132 1.05 -1.90 19.57
N TRP A 133 1.84 -2.24 20.59
CA TRP A 133 2.76 -1.30 21.22
C TRP A 133 3.88 -0.92 20.24
N CYS A 134 3.75 0.24 19.62
CA CYS A 134 4.77 0.81 18.75
C CYS A 134 4.68 2.35 18.81
N PRO A 135 5.36 2.99 19.78
CA PRO A 135 5.38 4.44 19.93
C PRO A 135 5.89 5.21 18.71
N TYR A 136 6.57 4.54 17.77
CA TYR A 136 7.05 5.08 16.50
C TYR A 136 5.94 5.28 15.46
N LEU A 137 4.76 4.67 15.66
CA LEU A 137 3.58 4.91 14.82
C LEU A 137 2.89 6.24 15.15
N LEU A 138 3.18 6.82 16.31
CA LEU A 138 2.67 8.12 16.70
C LEU A 138 3.44 9.23 15.97
N LEU A 139 2.77 10.36 15.75
CA LEU A 139 3.45 11.60 15.37
C LEU A 139 4.57 11.92 16.38
N PRO A 140 5.72 12.48 15.96
CA PRO A 140 6.88 12.68 16.84
C PRO A 140 6.57 13.37 18.18
N ARG A 141 5.64 14.34 18.17
CA ARG A 141 5.19 15.03 19.39
C ARG A 141 4.37 14.12 20.32
N ALA A 142 3.41 13.37 19.78
CA ALA A 142 2.62 12.42 20.56
C ALA A 142 3.50 11.31 21.15
N SER A 143 4.50 10.84 20.40
CA SER A 143 5.52 9.90 20.89
C SER A 143 6.32 10.47 22.07
N LEU A 144 6.75 11.73 21.98
CA LEU A 144 7.44 12.43 23.05
C LEU A 144 6.58 12.58 24.31
N VAL A 145 5.29 12.89 24.15
CA VAL A 145 4.34 13.04 25.25
C VAL A 145 4.08 11.71 25.93
N LEU A 146 3.86 10.64 25.15
CA LEU A 146 3.75 9.28 25.68
C LEU A 146 5.00 8.91 26.49
N LYS A 147 6.20 9.19 25.95
CA LYS A 147 7.46 8.95 26.66
C LYS A 147 7.55 9.76 27.96
N ALA A 148 7.22 11.05 27.93
CA ALA A 148 7.23 11.90 29.11
C ALA A 148 6.23 11.40 30.18
N PHE A 149 5.04 10.97 29.76
CA PHE A 149 4.00 10.43 30.64
C PHE A 149 4.47 9.17 31.37
N LEU A 150 5.06 8.21 30.65
CA LEU A 150 5.52 6.94 31.24
C LEU A 150 6.72 7.11 32.18
N LEU A 151 7.59 8.09 31.90
CA LEU A 151 8.77 8.36 32.71
C LEU A 151 8.43 9.15 33.97
N HIS A 152 7.78 10.29 33.79
CA HIS A 152 7.57 11.23 34.87
C HIS A 152 6.39 10.88 35.73
N GLN A 153 5.42 10.11 35.22
CA GLN A 153 4.18 9.77 35.90
C GLN A 153 3.65 10.97 36.70
N PRO A 154 2.98 11.94 36.04
CA PRO A 154 2.49 13.17 36.70
C PRO A 154 1.37 12.92 37.73
N TRP A 155 1.34 11.71 38.28
CA TRP A 155 0.35 11.13 39.13
C TRP A 155 0.59 11.70 40.53
N GLY A 156 -0.41 12.38 41.07
CA GLY A 156 -0.42 12.76 42.48
C GLY A 156 -0.75 11.53 43.33
N GLU A 157 -1.98 11.48 43.87
CA GLU A 157 -2.41 10.42 44.80
C GLU A 157 -2.87 9.11 44.13
N LYS A 158 -3.07 9.10 42.80
CA LYS A 158 -3.65 7.95 42.08
C LYS A 158 -2.71 7.43 41.00
N HIS A 159 -2.16 6.24 41.22
CA HIS A 159 -1.35 5.57 40.22
C HIS A 159 -2.22 5.03 39.08
N SER A 160 -2.22 5.71 37.93
CA SER A 160 -3.10 5.35 36.81
C SER A 160 -2.48 5.65 35.46
N LEU A 161 -2.59 4.67 34.56
CA LEU A 161 -2.19 4.75 33.16
C LEU A 161 -3.23 5.45 32.27
N ASP A 162 -4.06 6.30 32.86
CA ASP A 162 -5.10 7.06 32.17
C ASP A 162 -4.62 8.49 31.86
N ILE A 163 -4.40 8.77 30.57
CA ILE A 163 -3.87 10.05 30.09
C ILE A 163 -4.94 11.15 30.03
N SER A 164 -6.23 10.82 30.21
CA SER A 164 -7.32 11.80 30.15
C SER A 164 -7.17 12.93 31.18
N SER A 165 -6.56 12.60 32.32
CA SER A 165 -6.29 13.53 33.43
C SER A 165 -5.16 14.52 33.17
N VAL A 166 -4.36 14.31 32.11
CA VAL A 166 -3.24 15.18 31.75
C VAL A 166 -3.74 16.32 30.88
N ASP A 167 -3.47 17.55 31.31
CA ASP A 167 -3.75 18.75 30.54
C ASP A 167 -2.80 18.81 29.33
N TYR A 168 -3.28 18.31 28.20
CA TYR A 168 -2.58 18.31 26.93
C TYR A 168 -3.38 19.17 25.94
N PRO A 169 -2.85 20.32 25.51
CA PRO A 169 -3.61 21.35 24.77
C PRO A 169 -3.87 21.02 23.29
N GLU A 170 -3.41 19.87 22.77
CA GLU A 170 -3.67 19.47 21.37
C GLU A 170 -4.92 18.58 21.26
N HIS A 171 -5.39 18.36 20.03
CA HIS A 171 -6.65 17.66 19.68
C HIS A 171 -6.92 16.38 20.49
N GLU A 172 -8.17 16.18 20.92
CA GLU A 172 -8.67 14.98 21.62
C GLU A 172 -8.33 13.66 20.90
N ASP A 173 -8.26 13.69 19.56
CA ASP A 173 -7.87 12.54 18.74
C ASP A 173 -6.47 12.00 19.08
N LEU A 174 -5.51 12.89 19.39
CA LEU A 174 -4.15 12.49 19.78
C LEU A 174 -4.12 11.82 21.15
N LYS A 175 -4.92 12.31 22.11
CA LYS A 175 -5.05 11.67 23.43
C LYS A 175 -5.57 10.25 23.29
N SER A 176 -6.57 10.03 22.42
CA SER A 176 -7.12 8.71 22.15
C SER A 176 -6.07 7.73 21.61
N LEU A 177 -5.23 8.19 20.67
CA LEU A 177 -4.18 7.37 20.05
C LEU A 177 -3.06 7.03 21.04
N ILE A 178 -2.70 7.97 21.91
CA ILE A 178 -1.74 7.73 23.00
C ILE A 178 -2.32 6.73 24.01
N GLN A 179 -3.60 6.87 24.39
CA GLN A 179 -4.25 5.93 25.31
C GLN A 179 -4.32 4.52 24.72
N GLN A 180 -4.59 4.38 23.42
CA GLN A 180 -4.54 3.09 22.72
C GLN A 180 -3.16 2.45 22.81
N GLN A 181 -2.08 3.22 22.64
CA GLN A 181 -0.72 2.71 22.82
C GLN A 181 -0.50 2.25 24.26
N ILE A 182 -0.88 3.03 25.27
CA ILE A 182 -0.76 2.62 26.68
C ILE A 182 -1.54 1.32 26.96
N ASN A 183 -2.73 1.18 26.37
CA ASN A 183 -3.54 -0.03 26.50
C ASN A 183 -2.90 -1.25 25.80
N ALA A 184 -2.11 -1.05 24.76
CA ALA A 184 -1.38 -2.09 24.05
C ALA A 184 -0.17 -2.65 24.83
N LEU A 185 0.24 -2.01 25.92
CA LEU A 185 1.27 -2.56 26.81
C LEU A 185 0.82 -3.89 27.42
N THR A 186 1.75 -4.84 27.55
CA THR A 186 1.53 -6.09 28.26
C THR A 186 1.26 -5.82 29.75
N ASN A 187 0.45 -6.67 30.39
CA ASN A 187 0.09 -6.51 31.80
C ASN A 187 1.32 -6.47 32.72
N ASP A 188 2.33 -7.31 32.47
CA ASP A 188 3.59 -7.31 33.24
C ASP A 188 4.28 -5.93 33.23
N ILE A 189 4.26 -5.23 32.09
CA ILE A 189 4.84 -3.90 31.96
C ILE A 189 3.96 -2.87 32.67
N LYS A 190 2.63 -2.98 32.55
CA LYS A 190 1.71 -2.10 33.25
C LYS A 190 1.88 -2.20 34.76
N ASP A 191 2.01 -3.41 35.29
CA ASP A 191 2.20 -3.68 36.72
C ASP A 191 3.54 -3.09 37.21
N LEU A 192 4.63 -3.28 36.46
CA LEU A 192 5.92 -2.67 36.77
C LEU A 192 5.89 -1.14 36.75
N ILE A 193 5.19 -0.54 35.79
CA ILE A 193 5.07 0.91 35.70
C ILE A 193 4.19 1.44 36.85
N LEU A 194 3.14 0.75 37.24
CA LEU A 194 2.26 1.15 38.34
C LEU A 194 2.91 1.00 39.72
N ASP A 195 3.97 0.20 39.85
CA ASP A 195 4.70 -0.03 41.09
C ASP A 195 5.41 1.26 41.60
N PRO A 196 5.10 1.73 42.82
CA PRO A 196 5.75 2.90 43.40
C PRO A 196 7.24 2.72 43.70
N GLU A 197 7.73 1.48 43.85
CA GLU A 197 9.17 1.21 44.06
C GLU A 197 9.96 1.23 42.74
N PHE A 198 9.27 1.22 41.59
CA PHE A 198 9.91 1.23 40.29
C PHE A 198 10.45 2.61 39.93
N ASN A 199 11.78 2.76 40.03
CA ASN A 199 12.43 4.06 39.97
C ASN A 199 12.50 4.63 38.55
N LEU A 200 12.77 5.94 38.44
CA LEU A 200 12.89 6.64 37.15
C LEU A 200 13.94 6.01 36.23
N LEU A 201 15.06 5.52 36.77
CA LEU A 201 16.14 4.92 35.98
C LEU A 201 15.71 3.59 35.33
N GLN A 202 14.98 2.77 36.07
CA GLN A 202 14.39 1.52 35.58
C GLN A 202 13.31 1.81 34.52
N ARG A 203 12.51 2.87 34.71
CA ARG A 203 11.55 3.35 33.69
C ARG A 203 12.24 3.81 32.42
N CYS A 204 13.33 4.57 32.54
CA CYS A 204 14.16 4.99 31.40
C CYS A 204 14.68 3.78 30.63
N LEU A 205 15.12 2.72 31.31
CA LEU A 205 15.58 1.49 30.65
C LEU A 205 14.44 0.77 29.90
N LEU A 206 13.24 0.78 30.48
CA LEU A 206 12.06 0.14 29.89
C LEU A 206 11.55 0.87 28.65
N VAL A 207 11.54 2.22 28.67
CA VAL A 207 11.04 3.08 27.59
C VAL A 207 12.12 3.40 26.53
N ALA A 208 13.38 3.05 26.78
CA ALA A 208 14.47 3.23 25.80
C ALA A 208 14.53 2.14 24.72
N ARG A 209 13.72 1.08 24.84
CA ARG A 209 13.56 0.03 23.83
C ARG A 209 12.53 0.45 22.79
#